data_AF-A0A7X6VT82-F1
#
_entry.id   AF-A0A7X6VT82-F1
#
_cell.length_a   1.000
_cell.length_b   1.000
_cell.length_c   1.000
_cell.angle_alpha   90.00
_cell.angle_beta   90.00
_cell.angle_gamma   90.00
#
_symmetry.space_group_name_H-M   'P 1'
#
loop_
_entity.id
_entity.type
_entity.pdbx_description
1 polymer ?
#
loop_
_entity_poly.entity_id
_entity_poly.type
_entity_poly.pdbx_seq_one_letter_code
_entity_poly.pdbx_strand_id
1 'polypeptide(L)'
;NFHPARTFMGDSGSNFLGFILGCLAIMGTAKSATIISLFVPIVILGIPIFDTFFAIIRRINNKTPIFKPDKDHLHHRLLALGMSHKRCVLTIYGISGVFSLIAVALSFTSSPKAMLVLALLLFLIVMGAEKIGLLTGEKSASVPVYNSVRREG
;
A
#
# COMPACT_ATOMS: atom_id res chain seq x y z
N ASN A 1 13.80 -8.16 8.26
CA ASN A 1 14.85 -7.44 7.50
C ASN A 1 14.77 -5.93 7.78
N PHE A 2 14.97 -5.52 9.04
CA PHE A 2 14.88 -4.11 9.43
C PHE A 2 16.18 -3.37 9.08
N HIS A 3 16.09 -2.07 8.83
CA HIS A 3 17.25 -1.25 8.48
C HIS A 3 18.30 -1.19 9.60
N PRO A 4 19.60 -1.45 9.32
CA PRO A 4 20.17 -1.78 8.00
C PRO A 4 19.93 -3.24 7.61
N ALA A 5 19.43 -3.46 6.38
CA ALA A 5 19.14 -4.79 5.86
C ALA A 5 20.43 -5.60 5.72
N ARG A 6 20.42 -6.85 6.19
CA ARG A 6 21.56 -7.78 6.10
C ARG A 6 21.46 -8.74 4.92
N THR A 7 20.24 -8.94 4.41
CA THR A 7 19.93 -9.80 3.29
C THR A 7 18.83 -9.18 2.46
N PHE A 8 18.87 -9.32 1.14
CA PHE A 8 17.80 -8.87 0.25
C PHE A 8 16.84 -10.04 -0.04
N MET A 9 15.55 -9.73 -0.14
CA MET A 9 14.52 -10.73 -0.42
C MET A 9 14.62 -11.28 -1.86
N GLY A 10 15.08 -10.45 -2.79
CA GLY A 10 15.16 -10.77 -4.21
C GLY A 10 13.79 -10.96 -4.88
N ASP A 11 13.83 -11.22 -6.18
CA ASP A 11 12.62 -11.43 -6.98
C ASP A 11 11.98 -12.80 -6.69
N SER A 12 12.79 -13.81 -6.35
CA SER A 12 12.28 -15.14 -6.00
C SER A 12 11.44 -15.10 -4.71
N GLY A 13 11.93 -14.41 -3.67
CA GLY A 13 11.20 -14.31 -2.41
C GLY A 13 9.91 -13.50 -2.55
N SER A 14 9.97 -12.36 -3.23
CA SER A 14 8.80 -11.47 -3.40
C SER A 14 7.70 -12.14 -4.23
N ASN A 15 8.03 -12.79 -5.34
CA ASN A 15 7.07 -13.56 -6.13
C ASN A 15 6.49 -14.75 -5.35
N PHE A 16 7.31 -15.46 -4.57
CA PHE A 16 6.84 -16.57 -3.74
C PHE A 16 5.81 -16.10 -2.70
N LEU A 17 6.08 -15.01 -1.96
CA LEU A 17 5.09 -14.47 -1.01
C LEU A 17 3.82 -13.97 -1.72
N GLY A 18 3.96 -13.31 -2.87
CA GLY A 18 2.80 -12.88 -3.66
C GLY A 18 1.91 -14.05 -4.08
N PHE A 19 2.53 -15.15 -4.55
CA PHE A 19 1.81 -16.37 -4.92
C PHE A 19 1.07 -16.99 -3.73
N ILE A 20 1.72 -17.15 -2.58
CA ILE A 20 1.09 -17.71 -1.37
C ILE A 20 -0.09 -16.84 -0.90
N LEU A 21 0.07 -15.51 -0.89
CA LEU A 21 -1.01 -14.58 -0.54
C LEU A 21 -2.20 -14.70 -1.51
N GLY A 22 -1.93 -14.87 -2.81
CA GLY A 22 -2.97 -15.12 -3.82
C GLY A 22 -3.73 -16.43 -3.58
N CYS A 23 -3.02 -17.53 -3.30
CA CYS A 23 -3.66 -18.81 -2.96
C CYS A 23 -4.53 -18.69 -1.69
N LEU A 24 -4.03 -18.03 -0.64
CA LEU A 24 -4.78 -17.80 0.59
C LEU A 24 -6.03 -16.94 0.37
N ALA A 25 -5.94 -15.92 -0.48
CA ALA A 25 -7.08 -15.09 -0.85
C ALA A 25 -8.19 -15.93 -1.50
N ILE A 26 -7.84 -16.78 -2.47
CA ILE A 26 -8.79 -17.67 -3.16
C ILE A 26 -9.40 -18.70 -2.20
N MET A 27 -8.59 -19.32 -1.34
CA MET A 27 -9.09 -20.29 -0.35
C MET A 27 -10.02 -19.64 0.68
N GLY A 28 -9.69 -18.42 1.13
CA GLY A 28 -10.49 -17.66 2.08
C GLY A 28 -11.83 -17.23 1.50
N THR A 29 -11.85 -16.79 0.24
CA THR A 29 -13.09 -16.40 -0.45
C THR A 29 -13.99 -17.60 -0.76
N ALA A 30 -13.40 -18.72 -1.17
CA ALA A 30 -14.14 -19.95 -1.49
C ALA A 30 -14.89 -20.55 -0.27
N LYS A 31 -14.41 -20.30 0.96
CA LYS A 31 -15.04 -20.78 2.19
C LYS A 31 -16.31 -20.01 2.57
N SER A 32 -16.47 -18.78 2.07
CA SER A 32 -17.63 -17.91 2.36
C SER A 32 -18.21 -17.41 1.05
N ALA A 33 -19.32 -18.01 0.61
CA ALA A 33 -20.02 -17.68 -0.65
C ALA A 33 -20.76 -16.32 -0.61
N THR A 34 -20.23 -15.36 0.16
CA THR A 34 -20.77 -14.00 0.28
C THR A 34 -19.90 -13.04 -0.52
N ILE A 35 -20.52 -12.05 -1.16
CA ILE A 35 -19.81 -10.98 -1.90
C ILE A 35 -18.75 -10.30 -1.03
N ILE A 36 -18.97 -10.24 0.29
CA ILE A 36 -18.06 -9.65 1.28
C ILE A 36 -16.70 -10.35 1.29
N SER A 37 -16.68 -11.68 1.16
CA SER A 37 -15.43 -12.44 1.22
C SER A 37 -14.47 -12.05 0.09
N LEU A 38 -14.99 -11.62 -1.07
CA LEU A 38 -14.19 -11.12 -2.20
C LEU A 38 -13.47 -9.79 -1.89
N PHE A 39 -14.06 -8.96 -1.04
CA PHE A 39 -13.46 -7.67 -0.66
C PHE A 39 -12.39 -7.83 0.43
N VAL A 40 -12.48 -8.85 1.28
CA VAL A 40 -11.55 -9.03 2.41
C VAL A 40 -10.08 -9.08 1.96
N PRO A 41 -9.67 -9.90 0.97
CA PRO A 41 -8.29 -9.89 0.48
C PRO A 41 -7.86 -8.56 -0.13
N ILE A 42 -8.77 -7.87 -0.82
CA ILE A 42 -8.50 -6.56 -1.43
C ILE A 42 -8.18 -5.53 -0.35
N VAL A 43 -8.93 -5.54 0.77
CA VAL A 43 -8.69 -4.64 1.89
C VAL A 43 -7.38 -4.98 2.61
N ILE A 44 -7.11 -6.27 2.88
CA ILE A 44 -5.85 -6.71 3.51
C ILE A 44 -4.64 -6.30 2.67
N LEU A 45 -4.73 -6.49 1.35
CA LEU A 45 -3.69 -6.13 0.38
C LEU A 45 -3.85 -4.71 -0.16
N GLY A 46 -4.61 -3.85 0.52
CA GLY A 46 -4.95 -2.52 0.02
C GLY A 46 -3.70 -1.72 -0.33
N ILE A 47 -2.71 -1.66 0.57
CA ILE A 47 -1.46 -0.92 0.31
C ILE A 47 -0.71 -1.41 -0.93
N PRO A 48 -0.33 -2.71 -1.08
CA PRO A 48 0.38 -3.17 -2.26
C PRO A 48 -0.44 -3.06 -3.56
N ILE A 49 -1.77 -3.26 -3.49
CA ILE A 49 -2.65 -3.09 -4.66
C ILE A 49 -2.68 -1.63 -5.09
N PHE A 50 -2.93 -0.70 -4.16
CA PHE A 50 -2.99 0.72 -4.47
C PHE A 50 -1.64 1.26 -4.93
N ASP A 51 -0.53 0.88 -4.28
CA ASP A 51 0.81 1.31 -4.69
C ASP A 51 1.13 0.90 -6.13
N THR A 52 0.76 -0.32 -6.53
CA THR A 52 0.91 -0.80 -7.91
C THR A 52 -0.06 -0.09 -8.86
N PHE A 53 -1.32 0.05 -8.47
CA PHE A 53 -2.36 0.71 -9.27
C PHE A 53 -1.99 2.17 -9.58
N PHE A 54 -1.56 2.93 -8.58
CA PHE A 54 -1.12 4.32 -8.75
C PHE A 54 0.18 4.42 -9.55
N ALA A 55 1.10 3.46 -9.42
CA ALA A 55 2.26 3.40 -10.30
C ALA A 55 1.84 3.23 -11.78
N ILE A 56 0.88 2.33 -12.07
CA ILE A 56 0.35 2.13 -13.43
C ILE A 56 -0.30 3.41 -13.96
N ILE A 57 -1.20 4.05 -13.21
CA ILE A 57 -1.86 5.30 -13.63
C ILE A 57 -0.82 6.40 -13.91
N ARG A 58 0.15 6.58 -13.01
CA ARG A 58 1.22 7.57 -13.18
C ARG A 58 2.01 7.33 -14.46
N ARG A 59 2.31 6.08 -14.79
CA ARG A 59 3.06 5.72 -16.00
C ARG A 59 2.27 5.97 -17.27
N ILE A 60 0.97 5.65 -17.27
CA ILE A 60 0.06 5.94 -18.39
C ILE A 60 0.02 7.44 -18.64
N ASN A 61 -0.20 8.24 -17.60
CA ASN A 61 -0.26 9.70 -17.70
C ASN A 61 1.06 10.31 -18.19
N ASN A 62 2.19 9.76 -17.76
CA ASN A 62 3.53 10.21 -18.16
C ASN A 62 4.00 9.60 -19.50
N LYS A 63 3.18 8.79 -20.17
CA LYS A 63 3.50 8.06 -21.42
C LYS A 63 4.79 7.23 -21.31
N THR A 64 5.11 6.74 -20.11
CA THR A 64 6.27 5.87 -19.86
C THR A 64 5.87 4.39 -19.94
N PRO A 65 6.74 3.49 -20.42
CA PRO A 65 6.43 2.06 -20.46
C PRO A 65 6.04 1.50 -19.08
N ILE A 66 4.97 0.72 -19.04
CA ILE A 66 4.39 0.16 -17.80
C ILE A 66 5.36 -0.80 -17.09
N PHE A 67 6.26 -1.44 -17.84
CA PHE A 67 7.25 -2.39 -17.30
C PHE A 67 8.62 -1.76 -16.96
N LYS A 68 8.80 -0.46 -17.17
CA LYS A 68 10.06 0.21 -16.77
C LYS A 68 10.23 0.17 -15.24
N PRO A 69 11.43 0.16 -14.64
CA PRO A 69 11.54 0.33 -13.20
C PRO A 69 11.01 1.71 -12.77
N ASP A 70 10.16 1.76 -11.75
CA ASP A 70 9.64 3.01 -11.15
C ASP A 70 10.14 3.10 -9.71
N LYS A 71 10.50 4.32 -9.30
CA LYS A 71 11.06 4.62 -7.99
C LYS A 71 10.14 5.50 -7.15
N ASP A 72 8.95 5.84 -7.64
CA ASP A 72 8.01 6.73 -6.95
C ASP A 72 6.89 5.98 -6.21
N HIS A 73 7.24 4.81 -5.68
CA HIS A 73 6.37 4.03 -4.78
C HIS A 73 6.21 4.74 -3.43
N LEU A 74 5.18 4.35 -2.68
CA LEU A 74 4.73 4.98 -1.43
C LEU A 74 5.90 5.20 -0.45
N HIS A 75 6.78 4.22 -0.28
CA HIS A 75 7.95 4.33 0.59
C HIS A 75 8.92 5.46 0.17
N HIS A 76 9.20 5.59 -1.13
CA HIS A 76 10.06 6.65 -1.65
C HIS A 76 9.41 8.03 -1.52
N ARG A 77 8.08 8.11 -1.65
CA ARG A 77 7.33 9.35 -1.42
C ARG A 77 7.39 9.78 0.05
N LEU A 78 7.21 8.86 0.99
CA LEU A 78 7.37 9.15 2.42
C LEU A 78 8.79 9.63 2.74
N LEU A 79 9.81 9.03 2.12
CA LEU A 79 11.19 9.51 2.26
C LEU A 79 11.37 10.93 1.69
N ALA A 80 10.76 11.25 0.55
CA ALA A 80 10.81 12.58 -0.06
C ALA A 80 10.14 13.66 0.81
N LEU A 81 9.16 13.29 1.62
CA LEU A 81 8.53 14.15 2.64
C LEU A 81 9.42 14.39 3.88
N GLY A 82 10.65 13.87 3.90
CA GLY A 82 11.60 14.07 5.00
C GLY A 82 11.47 13.05 6.14
N MET A 83 10.67 11.99 5.97
CA MET A 83 10.62 10.92 6.96
C MET A 83 11.88 10.05 6.90
N SER A 84 12.34 9.58 8.06
CA SER A 84 13.44 8.61 8.10
C SER A 84 12.96 7.23 7.63
N HIS A 85 13.86 6.43 7.05
CA HIS A 85 13.54 5.11 6.52
C HIS A 85 12.77 4.21 7.50
N LYS A 86 13.14 4.23 8.79
CA LYS A 86 12.44 3.50 9.85
C LYS A 86 11.01 3.99 10.05
N ARG A 87 10.80 5.32 10.05
CA ARG A 87 9.46 5.93 10.20
C ARG A 87 8.57 5.61 9.01
N CYS A 88 9.11 5.60 7.79
CA CYS A 88 8.35 5.22 6.59
C CYS A 88 7.82 3.78 6.71
N VAL A 89 8.72 2.83 7.03
CA VAL A 89 8.34 1.42 7.15
C VAL A 89 7.33 1.21 8.27
N LEU A 90 7.52 1.84 9.45
CA LEU A 90 6.57 1.74 10.56
C LEU A 90 5.20 2.33 10.21
N THR A 91 5.16 3.42 9.45
CA THR A 91 3.91 4.04 9.00
C THR A 91 3.16 3.12 8.04
N ILE A 92 3.88 2.52 7.08
CA ILE A 92 3.32 1.52 6.16
C ILE A 92 2.78 0.32 6.94
N TYR A 93 3.51 -0.18 7.94
CA TYR A 93 3.05 -1.27 8.79
C TYR A 93 1.81 -0.89 9.61
N GLY A 94 1.76 0.32 10.16
CA GLY A 94 0.61 0.83 10.89
C GLY A 94 -0.65 0.88 10.02
N ILE A 95 -0.54 1.45 8.81
CA ILE A 95 -1.67 1.55 7.88
C ILE A 95 -2.12 0.15 7.42
N SER A 96 -1.20 -0.72 7.01
CA SER A 96 -1.51 -2.10 6.63
C SER A 96 -2.15 -2.90 7.78
N GLY A 97 -1.71 -2.66 9.02
CA GLY A 97 -2.29 -3.25 10.22
C GLY A 97 -3.74 -2.79 10.44
N VAL A 98 -4.01 -1.49 10.32
CA VAL A 98 -5.38 -0.94 10.40
C VAL A 98 -6.28 -1.53 9.33
N PHE A 99 -5.82 -1.62 8.08
CA PHE A 99 -6.57 -2.23 6.98
C PHE A 99 -6.87 -3.70 7.25
N SER A 100 -5.89 -4.44 7.77
CA SER A 100 -6.05 -5.85 8.13
C SER A 100 -7.06 -6.03 9.28
N LEU A 101 -7.02 -5.18 10.32
CA LEU A 101 -7.97 -5.22 11.43
C LEU A 101 -9.41 -4.92 10.96
N ILE A 102 -9.58 -3.94 10.09
CA ILE A 102 -10.88 -3.61 9.49
C ILE A 102 -11.41 -4.79 8.66
N ALA A 103 -10.56 -5.42 7.84
CA ALA A 103 -10.95 -6.57 7.02
C ALA A 103 -11.38 -7.77 7.88
N VAL A 104 -10.66 -8.02 8.98
CA VAL A 104 -11.02 -9.07 9.94
C VAL A 104 -12.33 -8.74 10.66
N ALA A 105 -12.52 -7.49 11.10
CA ALA A 105 -13.76 -7.05 11.74
C ALA A 105 -14.98 -7.20 10.81
N LEU A 106 -14.82 -6.86 9.53
CA LEU A 106 -15.84 -7.08 8.48
C LEU A 106 -16.18 -8.57 8.31
N SER A 107 -15.23 -9.48 8.54
CA SER A 107 -15.44 -10.92 8.39
C SER A 107 -16.29 -11.53 9.51
N PHE A 108 -16.36 -10.87 10.68
CA PHE A 108 -17.12 -11.33 11.85
C PHE A 108 -18.48 -10.63 12.02
N THR A 109 -18.80 -9.68 11.15
CA THR A 109 -20.02 -8.87 11.24
C THR A 109 -20.96 -9.18 10.07
N SER A 110 -22.23 -9.50 10.38
CA SER A 110 -23.28 -9.70 9.37
C SER A 110 -24.31 -8.57 9.32
N SER A 111 -24.18 -7.55 10.17
CA SER A 111 -25.10 -6.41 10.22
C SER A 111 -24.80 -5.42 9.09
N PRO A 112 -25.76 -5.14 8.17
CA PRO A 112 -25.56 -4.20 7.06
C PRO A 112 -25.15 -2.79 7.52
N LYS A 113 -25.63 -2.35 8.69
CA LYS A 113 -25.30 -1.04 9.26
C LYS A 113 -23.83 -0.98 9.71
N ALA A 114 -23.36 -2.01 10.39
CA ALA A 114 -21.97 -2.08 10.84
C ALA A 114 -21.01 -2.19 9.64
N MET A 115 -21.42 -2.92 8.59
CA MET A 115 -20.66 -2.97 7.33
C MET A 115 -20.53 -1.59 6.67
N LEU A 116 -21.61 -0.81 6.61
CA LEU A 116 -21.60 0.54 6.01
C LEU A 116 -20.67 1.47 6.80
N VAL A 117 -20.73 1.43 8.14
CA VAL A 117 -19.84 2.21 9.02
C VAL A 117 -18.37 1.83 8.82
N LEU A 118 -18.04 0.54 8.76
CA LEU A 118 -16.67 0.07 8.51
C LEU A 118 -16.17 0.45 7.11
N ALA A 119 -17.02 0.36 6.09
CA ALA A 119 -16.69 0.78 4.73
C ALA A 119 -16.43 2.30 4.63
N LEU A 120 -17.26 3.12 5.29
CA LEU A 120 -17.05 4.57 5.38
C LEU A 120 -15.75 4.91 6.13
N LEU A 121 -15.47 4.24 7.24
CA LEU A 121 -14.23 4.42 7.99
C LEU A 121 -13.02 4.12 7.09
N LEU A 122 -13.04 3.00 6.36
CA LEU A 122 -12.00 2.64 5.41
C LEU A 122 -11.84 3.72 4.32
N PHE A 123 -12.95 4.15 3.72
CA PHE A 123 -12.95 5.21 2.71
C PHE A 123 -12.35 6.52 3.24
N LEU A 124 -12.70 6.93 4.45
CA LEU A 124 -12.15 8.12 5.09
C LEU A 124 -10.65 7.99 5.39
N ILE A 125 -10.17 6.80 5.77
CA ILE A 125 -8.74 6.56 5.99
C ILE A 125 -7.98 6.65 4.66
N VAL A 126 -8.52 6.06 3.59
CA VAL A 126 -7.95 6.17 2.23
C VAL A 126 -7.90 7.63 1.82
N MET A 127 -9.04 8.34 1.82
CA MET A 127 -9.17 9.76 1.48
C MET A 127 -8.26 10.66 2.34
N GLY A 128 -8.16 10.37 3.65
CA GLY A 128 -7.28 11.07 4.57
C GLY A 128 -5.81 10.89 4.20
N ALA A 129 -5.42 9.67 3.83
CA ALA A 129 -4.09 9.40 3.29
C ALA A 129 -3.85 10.18 1.98
N GLU A 130 -4.83 10.27 1.08
CA GLU A 130 -4.72 11.08 -0.15
C GLU A 130 -4.49 12.56 0.18
N LYS A 131 -5.23 13.11 1.15
CA LYS A 131 -5.22 14.52 1.55
C LYS A 131 -3.94 14.92 2.33
N ILE A 132 -3.25 13.95 2.93
CA ILE A 132 -1.91 14.13 3.55
C ILE A 132 -0.82 14.23 2.46
N GLY A 133 -1.16 14.11 1.17
CA GLY A 133 -0.21 14.27 0.06
C GLY A 133 0.50 12.97 -0.33
N LEU A 134 -0.02 11.80 0.08
CA LEU A 134 0.52 10.51 -0.38
C LEU A 134 0.25 10.26 -1.88
N LEU A 135 -0.89 10.73 -2.40
CA LEU A 135 -1.30 10.51 -3.79
C LEU A 135 -0.99 11.67 -4.71
N THR A 136 -1.28 12.90 -4.28
CA THR A 136 -1.02 14.08 -5.09
C THR A 136 0.45 14.43 -5.00
N GLY A 137 1.17 14.15 -6.08
CA GLY A 137 2.53 14.66 -6.29
C GLY A 137 2.50 16.17 -6.47
N GLU A 138 2.19 16.93 -5.42
CA GLU A 138 2.79 18.24 -5.32
C GLU A 138 4.29 18.01 -5.40
N LYS A 139 4.88 18.59 -6.45
CA LYS A 139 6.28 18.43 -6.77
C LYS A 139 7.09 18.60 -5.49
N SER A 140 7.74 17.53 -5.06
CA SER A 140 8.88 17.55 -4.14
C SER A 140 10.09 18.31 -4.74
N ALA A 141 9.83 19.35 -5.53
CA ALA A 141 10.79 20.33 -6.04
C ALA A 141 10.96 21.51 -5.07
N SER A 142 10.14 21.62 -4.02
CA SER A 142 10.22 22.68 -3.00
C SER A 142 10.82 22.25 -1.66
N VAL A 143 11.11 20.95 -1.45
CA VAL A 143 11.72 20.47 -0.20
C VAL A 143 13.25 20.51 -0.32
N PRO A 144 13.96 21.41 0.40
CA PRO A 144 15.41 21.60 0.24
C PRO A 144 16.26 20.36 0.58
N VAL A 145 15.68 19.39 1.30
CA VAL A 145 16.35 18.15 1.72
C VAL A 145 16.62 17.18 0.54
N TYR A 146 15.85 17.22 -0.54
CA TYR A 146 16.05 16.32 -1.69
C TYR A 146 17.36 16.60 -2.45
N ASN A 147 17.83 17.85 -2.45
CA ASN A 147 19.02 18.26 -3.18
C ASN A 147 20.34 17.85 -2.53
N SER A 148 20.37 17.52 -1.23
CA SER A 148 21.60 17.06 -0.57
C SER A 148 21.89 15.58 -0.83
N VAL A 149 20.85 14.75 -0.91
CA VAL A 149 21.00 13.29 -1.10
C VAL A 149 21.42 12.94 -2.53
N ARG A 150 21.06 13.75 -3.53
CA ARG A 150 21.47 13.53 -4.93
C ARG A 150 22.94 13.88 -5.22
N ARG A 151 23.60 14.62 -4.33
CA ARG A 151 25.00 15.05 -4.55
C ARG A 151 26.05 14.03 -4.11
N GLU A 152 25.64 12.93 -3.46
CA GLU A 152 26.56 11.94 -2.88
C GLU A 152 26.41 10.52 -3.48
N GLY A 153 25.71 10.36 -4.62
CA GLY A 153 25.46 9.07 -5.25
C GLY A 153 25.87 9.00 -6.71
#